data_AF-A0A9R1S0Z3-F1
#
_entry.id   AF-A0A9R1S0Z3-F1
#
_cell.length_a   1.000
_cell.length_b   1.000
_cell.length_c   1.000
_cell.angle_alpha   90.00
_cell.angle_beta   90.00
_cell.angle_gamma   90.00
#
_symmetry.space_group_name_H-M   'P 1'
#
loop_
_entity.id
_entity.type
_entity.pdbx_description
1 polymer ?
#
loop_
_entity_poly.entity_id
_entity_poly.type
_entity_poly.pdbx_seq_one_letter_code
_entity_poly.pdbx_strand_id
1 'polypeptide(L)'
;MVFKTQLYTLTGVPPERQKIMVKGGILKDETDWSTLGLKDGQKLMMIGTADEIVKAPEKGPVFVEDLPEEEQAAALGHTAGLYNLGNTCYMNSTLQCLHSVPELKSALLSYSDNVRGNGVDQASHSLTVATRNTFGELDQSVRPVAPLHFLQVRRQFCPHISSQ
;
A
#
# COMPACT_ATOMS: atom_id res chain seq x y z
N MET A 1 7.40 -49.69 2.69
CA MET A 1 6.69 -48.76 1.76
C MET A 1 5.18 -49.05 1.63
N VAL A 2 4.74 -50.27 1.28
CA VAL A 2 3.30 -50.61 1.06
C VAL A 2 2.38 -50.21 2.23
N PHE A 3 2.79 -50.47 3.47
CA PHE A 3 2.00 -50.13 4.66
C PHE A 3 1.78 -48.61 4.84
N LYS A 4 2.82 -47.79 4.61
CA LYS A 4 2.72 -46.33 4.69
C LYS A 4 1.85 -45.75 3.57
N THR A 5 1.89 -46.36 2.38
CA THR A 5 1.01 -45.96 1.27
C THR A 5 -0.46 -46.26 1.57
N GLN A 6 -0.77 -47.41 2.15
CA GLN A 6 -2.14 -47.74 2.59
C GLN A 6 -2.63 -46.78 3.69
N LEU A 7 -1.77 -46.42 4.63
CA LEU A 7 -2.07 -45.42 5.65
C LEU A 7 -2.29 -44.02 5.05
N TYR A 8 -1.55 -43.66 4.00
CA TYR A 8 -1.76 -42.40 3.27
C TYR A 8 -3.15 -42.37 2.63
N THR A 9 -3.56 -43.46 1.97
CA THR A 9 -4.91 -43.55 1.38
C THR A 9 -6.03 -43.38 2.41
N LEU A 10 -5.82 -43.85 3.65
CA LEU A 10 -6.83 -43.78 4.71
C LEU A 10 -6.80 -42.47 5.53
N THR A 11 -5.64 -41.83 5.65
CA THR A 11 -5.44 -40.70 6.58
C THR A 11 -5.07 -39.38 5.90
N GLY A 12 -4.68 -39.40 4.62
CA GLY A 12 -4.19 -38.23 3.90
C GLY A 12 -2.79 -37.77 4.31
N VAL A 13 -2.14 -38.41 5.29
CA VAL A 13 -0.80 -38.03 5.77
C VAL A 13 0.27 -38.64 4.85
N PRO A 14 1.13 -37.85 4.19
CA PRO A 14 2.16 -38.37 3.27
C PRO A 14 3.09 -39.39 3.93
N PRO A 15 3.54 -40.46 3.22
CA PRO A 15 4.41 -41.51 3.77
C PRO A 15 5.68 -41.01 4.46
N GLU A 16 6.23 -39.88 4.00
CA GLU A 16 7.41 -39.23 4.55
C GLU A 16 7.18 -38.63 5.95
N ARG A 17 5.92 -38.29 6.27
CA ARG A 17 5.51 -37.66 7.54
C ARG A 17 4.81 -38.62 8.49
N GLN A 18 4.72 -39.90 8.14
CA GLN A 18 4.10 -40.92 8.99
C GLN A 18 5.12 -41.46 9.99
N LYS A 19 4.98 -41.04 11.25
CA LYS A 19 5.69 -41.65 12.37
C LYS A 19 4.78 -42.69 13.02
N ILE A 20 5.07 -43.97 12.74
CA ILE A 20 4.28 -45.10 13.26
C ILE A 20 4.97 -45.64 14.49
N MET A 21 4.28 -45.59 15.63
CA MET A 21 4.76 -46.11 16.91
C MET A 21 4.18 -47.49 17.17
N VAL A 22 5.08 -48.42 17.48
CA VAL A 22 4.80 -49.80 17.89
C VAL A 22 5.25 -49.97 19.35
N LYS A 23 4.66 -50.92 20.09
CA LYS A 23 5.11 -51.21 21.47
C LYS A 23 6.57 -51.66 21.43
N GLY A 24 7.49 -50.77 21.79
CA GLY A 24 8.94 -51.04 21.78
C GLY A 24 9.76 -50.23 20.77
N GLY A 25 9.15 -49.37 19.94
CA GLY A 25 9.93 -48.53 19.04
C GLY A 25 9.13 -47.76 17.99
N ILE A 26 9.86 -47.09 17.10
CA ILE A 26 9.32 -46.45 15.90
C ILE A 26 9.58 -47.41 14.74
N LEU A 27 8.55 -47.68 13.94
CA LEU A 27 8.69 -48.48 12.74
C LEU A 27 9.52 -47.72 11.70
N LYS A 28 10.75 -48.17 11.43
CA LYS A 28 11.57 -47.67 10.32
C LYS A 28 11.27 -48.49 9.07
N ASP A 29 11.54 -47.94 7.89
CA ASP A 29 11.23 -48.59 6.62
C ASP A 29 11.97 -49.93 6.40
N GLU A 30 13.12 -50.10 7.07
CA GLU A 30 13.99 -51.29 7.01
C GLU A 30 13.75 -52.31 8.15
N THR A 31 12.65 -52.18 8.92
CA THR A 31 12.42 -53.05 10.08
C THR A 31 11.72 -54.36 9.67
N ASP A 32 12.31 -55.50 10.00
CA ASP A 32 11.72 -56.82 9.77
C ASP A 32 10.46 -57.05 10.63
N TRP A 33 9.34 -57.33 9.96
CA TRP A 33 8.03 -57.52 10.57
C TRP A 33 7.96 -58.69 11.56
N SER A 34 8.84 -59.68 11.41
CA SER A 34 8.95 -60.84 12.29
C SER A 34 9.53 -60.49 13.68
N THR A 35 10.30 -59.41 13.79
CA THR A 35 10.93 -58.97 15.04
C THR A 35 10.00 -58.13 15.92
N LEU A 36 8.88 -57.66 15.35
CA LEU A 36 7.97 -56.70 15.99
C LEU A 36 6.92 -57.34 16.91
N GLY A 37 6.82 -58.68 16.93
CA GLY A 37 5.94 -59.41 17.86
C GLY A 37 4.48 -58.94 17.83
N LEU A 38 3.99 -58.48 16.67
CA LEU A 38 2.66 -57.91 16.52
C LEU A 38 1.60 -58.98 16.75
N LYS A 39 0.67 -58.73 17.68
CA LYS A 39 -0.49 -59.60 17.91
C LYS A 39 -1.66 -59.14 17.05
N ASP A 40 -2.49 -60.08 16.64
CA ASP A 40 -3.74 -59.76 15.95
C ASP A 40 -4.63 -58.86 16.82
N GLY A 41 -5.22 -57.83 16.23
CA GLY A 41 -5.98 -56.78 16.94
C GLY A 41 -5.15 -55.71 17.68
N GLN A 42 -3.83 -55.69 17.54
CA GLN A 42 -2.98 -54.69 18.20
C GLN A 42 -3.18 -53.29 17.59
N LYS A 43 -3.50 -52.30 18.44
CA LYS A 43 -3.60 -50.89 18.05
C LYS A 43 -2.21 -50.29 17.84
N LEU A 44 -2.00 -49.70 16.66
CA LEU A 44 -0.82 -48.92 16.30
C LEU A 44 -1.14 -47.43 16.39
N MET A 45 -0.20 -46.62 16.86
CA MET A 45 -0.38 -45.17 16.94
C MET A 45 0.39 -44.52 15.79
N MET A 46 -0.34 -43.81 14.92
CA MET A 46 0.23 -43.02 13.84
C MET A 46 0.20 -41.55 14.22
N ILE A 47 1.33 -40.87 14.10
CA ILE A 47 1.44 -39.42 14.27
C ILE A 47 1.94 -38.85 12.94
N GLY A 48 1.23 -37.87 12.42
CA GLY A 48 1.65 -37.09 11.27
C GLY A 48 0.58 -36.09 10.88
N THR A 49 1.01 -35.01 10.22
CA THR A 49 0.15 -33.89 9.85
C THR A 49 -0.20 -33.98 8.37
N ALA A 50 -1.49 -33.87 8.05
CA ALA A 50 -1.99 -33.93 6.68
C ALA A 50 -1.82 -32.60 5.92
N ASP A 51 -1.60 -31.49 6.62
CA ASP A 51 -1.59 -30.17 5.99
C ASP A 51 -0.38 -29.93 5.08
N GLU A 52 -0.68 -29.42 3.89
CA GLU A 52 0.28 -28.81 2.98
C GLU A 52 0.95 -27.63 3.68
N ILE A 53 2.25 -27.46 3.42
CA ILE A 53 2.97 -26.27 3.87
C ILE A 53 2.34 -25.10 3.11
N VAL A 54 1.52 -24.30 3.78
CA VAL A 54 1.27 -22.93 3.35
C VAL A 54 2.65 -22.29 3.26
N LYS A 55 3.18 -22.16 2.04
CA LYS A 55 4.45 -21.46 1.82
C LYS A 55 4.26 -20.08 2.43
N ALA A 56 5.01 -19.80 3.50
CA ALA A 56 5.07 -18.46 4.04
C ALA A 56 5.38 -17.51 2.87
N PRO A 57 4.73 -16.35 2.79
CA PRO A 57 5.05 -15.37 1.76
C PRO A 57 6.57 -15.15 1.73
N GLU A 58 7.21 -15.41 0.59
CA GLU A 58 8.69 -15.31 0.46
C GLU A 58 9.20 -13.89 0.73
N LYS A 59 8.29 -12.91 0.73
CA LYS A 59 8.55 -11.53 1.11
C LYS A 59 7.99 -11.30 2.50
N GLY A 60 8.87 -11.05 3.47
CA GLY A 60 8.47 -10.54 4.78
C GLY A 60 7.68 -9.23 4.66
N PRO A 61 6.99 -8.80 5.73
CA PRO A 61 6.25 -7.54 5.70
C PRO A 61 7.21 -6.40 5.37
N VAL A 62 7.06 -5.81 4.19
CA VAL A 62 7.76 -4.58 3.80
C VAL A 62 7.01 -3.43 4.45
N PHE A 63 7.68 -2.73 5.35
CA PHE A 63 7.14 -1.54 5.99
C PHE A 63 7.12 -0.40 4.98
N VAL A 64 6.09 0.44 5.04
CA VAL A 64 5.94 1.56 4.11
C VAL A 64 7.13 2.52 4.26
N GLU A 65 7.70 2.62 5.45
CA GLU A 65 8.86 3.42 5.79
C GLU A 65 10.16 2.97 5.10
N ASP A 66 10.24 1.71 4.64
CA ASP A 66 11.40 1.16 3.92
C ASP A 66 11.31 1.36 2.40
N LEU A 67 10.16 1.83 1.89
CA LEU A 67 9.98 2.16 0.47
C LEU A 67 10.68 3.49 0.14
N PRO A 68 11.16 3.71 -1.09
CA PRO A 68 11.60 5.03 -1.53
C PRO A 68 10.46 6.06 -1.39
N GLU A 69 10.78 7.31 -1.05
CA GLU A 69 9.82 8.40 -0.77
C GLU A 69 8.75 8.57 -1.86
N GLU A 70 9.10 8.28 -3.12
CA GLU A 70 8.19 8.31 -4.26
C GLU A 70 7.13 7.19 -4.21
N GLU A 71 7.50 6.00 -3.74
CA GLU A 71 6.59 4.87 -3.54
C GLU A 71 5.80 5.01 -2.23
N GLN A 72 6.36 5.68 -1.21
CA GLN A 72 5.64 6.02 0.03
C GLN A 72 4.47 6.96 -0.24
N ALA A 73 4.70 8.02 -1.02
CA ALA A 73 3.67 8.98 -1.36
C ALA A 73 2.54 8.34 -2.19
N ALA A 74 2.90 7.44 -3.13
CA ALA A 74 1.94 6.67 -3.90
C ALA A 74 1.14 5.67 -3.04
N ALA A 75 1.80 5.00 -2.09
CA ALA A 75 1.17 4.04 -1.18
C ALA A 75 0.22 4.70 -0.17
N LEU A 76 0.54 5.92 0.27
CA LEU A 76 -0.24 6.68 1.26
C LEU A 76 -1.32 7.58 0.61
N GLY A 77 -1.33 7.71 -0.72
CA GLY A 77 -2.25 8.61 -1.43
C GLY A 77 -2.04 10.08 -1.08
N HIS A 78 -0.84 10.47 -0.64
CA HIS A 78 -0.54 11.84 -0.26
C HIS A 78 -0.25 12.69 -1.49
N THR A 79 -1.02 13.76 -1.66
CA THR A 79 -0.74 14.83 -2.62
C THR A 79 0.47 15.63 -2.17
N ALA A 80 1.26 16.20 -3.09
CA ALA A 80 2.40 17.03 -2.73
C ALA A 80 2.04 18.15 -1.73
N GLY A 81 3.01 18.50 -0.88
CA GLY A 81 2.91 19.66 0.00
C GLY A 81 3.18 20.99 -0.71
N LEU A 82 3.05 22.11 0.00
CA LEU A 82 3.47 23.43 -0.47
C LEU A 82 4.62 23.97 0.39
N TYR A 83 5.68 24.47 -0.23
CA TYR A 83 6.76 25.15 0.50
C TYR A 83 6.24 26.43 1.17
N ASN A 84 6.63 26.63 2.43
CA ASN A 84 6.37 27.89 3.13
C ASN A 84 7.45 28.91 2.74
N LEU A 85 7.05 29.99 2.08
CA LEU A 85 7.92 31.04 1.54
C LEU A 85 7.89 32.32 2.40
N GLY A 86 7.84 32.15 3.72
CA GLY A 86 7.78 33.24 4.70
C GLY A 86 6.34 33.67 5.00
N ASN A 87 5.83 33.26 6.17
CA ASN A 87 4.46 33.53 6.64
C ASN A 87 3.36 33.19 5.61
N THR A 88 3.61 32.25 4.70
CA THR A 88 2.63 31.81 3.69
C THR A 88 1.83 30.59 4.12
N CYS A 89 1.97 30.13 5.36
CA CYS A 89 1.26 28.95 5.86
C CYS A 89 -0.27 29.09 5.77
N TYR A 90 -0.83 30.30 5.97
CA TYR A 90 -2.25 30.58 5.80
C TYR A 90 -2.73 30.36 4.36
N MET A 91 -1.87 30.71 3.40
CA MET A 91 -2.15 30.56 1.97
C MET A 91 -2.07 29.10 1.58
N ASN A 92 -1.03 28.42 2.05
CA ASN A 92 -0.80 27.00 1.80
C ASN A 92 -1.95 26.16 2.35
N SER A 93 -2.38 26.41 3.59
CA SER A 93 -3.53 25.69 4.18
C SER A 93 -4.82 25.95 3.42
N THR A 94 -5.08 27.19 3.01
CA THR A 94 -6.26 27.53 2.19
C THR A 94 -6.25 26.81 0.84
N LEU A 95 -5.12 26.82 0.12
CA LEU A 95 -4.99 26.14 -1.16
C LEU A 95 -5.18 24.63 -1.04
N GLN A 96 -4.62 24.02 0.00
CA GLN A 96 -4.78 22.58 0.27
C GLN A 96 -6.22 22.22 0.66
N CYS A 97 -6.90 23.07 1.42
CA CYS A 97 -8.33 22.89 1.72
C CYS A 97 -9.21 23.00 0.47
N LEU A 98 -8.85 23.85 -0.49
CA LEU A 98 -9.59 23.96 -1.75
C LEU A 98 -9.24 22.80 -2.71
N HIS A 99 -8.00 22.31 -2.67
CA HIS A 99 -7.52 21.20 -3.51
C HIS A 99 -8.21 19.87 -3.19
N SER A 100 -8.64 19.69 -1.93
CA SER A 100 -9.37 18.50 -1.51
C SER A 100 -10.80 18.40 -2.07
N VAL A 101 -11.33 19.44 -2.73
CA VAL A 101 -12.67 19.47 -3.34
C VAL A 101 -12.58 19.07 -4.82
N PRO A 102 -13.00 17.84 -5.21
CA PRO A 102 -12.83 17.35 -6.57
C PRO A 102 -13.59 18.17 -7.62
N GLU A 103 -14.79 18.64 -7.30
CA GLU A 103 -15.63 19.42 -8.20
C GLU A 103 -14.99 20.77 -8.54
N LEU A 104 -14.42 21.44 -7.53
CA LEU A 104 -13.69 22.69 -7.70
C LEU A 104 -12.46 22.49 -8.57
N LYS A 105 -11.70 21.42 -8.30
CA LYS A 105 -10.51 21.06 -9.06
C LYS A 105 -10.83 20.78 -10.52
N SER A 106 -11.86 19.98 -10.82
CA SER A 106 -12.31 19.73 -12.19
C SER A 106 -12.74 21.02 -12.89
N ALA A 107 -13.48 21.89 -12.20
CA ALA A 107 -13.87 23.20 -12.73
C ALA A 107 -12.66 24.07 -13.08
N LEU A 108 -11.68 24.15 -12.18
CA LEU A 108 -10.42 24.90 -12.40
C LEU A 108 -9.63 24.33 -13.57
N LEU A 109 -9.47 23.00 -13.67
CA LEU A 109 -8.75 22.37 -14.78
C LEU A 109 -9.43 22.58 -16.13
N SER A 110 -10.76 22.73 -16.16
CA SER A 110 -11.52 23.06 -17.37
C SER A 110 -11.52 24.55 -17.73
N TYR A 111 -11.00 25.42 -16.86
CA TYR A 111 -11.02 26.87 -17.07
C TYR A 111 -10.07 27.26 -18.22
N SER A 112 -10.58 28.04 -19.18
CA SER A 112 -9.82 28.49 -20.36
C SER A 112 -8.96 29.72 -20.07
N ASP A 113 -7.82 29.84 -20.75
CA ASP A 113 -6.98 31.06 -20.72
C ASP A 113 -7.58 32.22 -21.53
N ASN A 114 -8.55 31.94 -22.41
CA ASN A 114 -9.10 32.91 -23.36
C ASN A 114 -10.44 33.52 -22.92
N VAL A 115 -10.62 33.78 -21.62
CA VAL A 115 -11.82 34.47 -21.09
C VAL A 115 -11.72 35.98 -21.34
N ARG A 116 -11.63 36.39 -22.61
CA ARG A 116 -11.49 37.80 -23.01
C ARG A 116 -12.83 38.55 -23.16
N GLY A 117 -13.97 37.94 -22.84
CA GLY A 117 -15.30 38.51 -23.16
C GLY A 117 -16.39 38.44 -22.09
N ASN A 118 -16.16 37.80 -20.94
CA ASN A 118 -17.25 37.51 -19.97
C ASN A 118 -17.44 38.56 -18.86
N GLY A 119 -16.89 39.77 -18.98
CA GLY A 119 -16.99 40.79 -17.93
C GLY A 119 -16.25 40.43 -16.63
N VAL A 120 -15.38 39.42 -16.67
CA VAL A 120 -14.48 39.06 -15.56
C VAL A 120 -13.32 40.04 -15.54
N ASP A 121 -12.99 40.57 -14.37
CA ASP A 121 -11.83 41.44 -14.22
C ASP A 121 -10.52 40.65 -14.43
N GLN A 122 -9.54 41.31 -15.05
CA GLN A 122 -8.26 40.69 -15.42
C GLN A 122 -7.52 40.10 -14.20
N ALA A 123 -7.71 40.69 -13.02
CA ALA A 123 -7.02 40.28 -11.81
C ALA A 123 -7.61 38.97 -11.26
N SER A 124 -8.94 38.85 -11.21
CA SER A 124 -9.64 37.61 -10.89
C SER A 124 -9.29 36.49 -11.87
N HIS A 125 -9.29 36.77 -13.18
CA HIS A 125 -8.87 35.80 -14.19
C HIS A 125 -7.45 35.28 -13.93
N SER A 126 -6.51 36.19 -13.67
CA SER A 126 -5.10 35.84 -13.42
C SER A 126 -4.95 35.00 -12.14
N LEU A 127 -5.72 35.31 -11.09
CA LEU A 127 -5.73 34.53 -9.85
C LEU A 127 -6.26 33.12 -10.09
N THR A 128 -7.37 32.98 -10.82
CA THR A 128 -7.96 31.68 -11.17
C THR A 128 -6.99 30.82 -11.96
N VAL A 129 -6.32 31.39 -12.97
CA VAL A 129 -5.30 30.68 -13.76
C VAL A 129 -4.12 30.25 -12.88
N ALA A 130 -3.65 31.12 -11.99
CA ALA A 130 -2.58 30.78 -11.07
C ALA A 130 -2.97 29.64 -10.11
N THR A 131 -4.20 29.63 -9.57
CA THR A 131 -4.72 28.53 -8.74
C THR A 131 -4.80 27.22 -9.53
N ARG A 132 -5.33 27.26 -10.77
CA ARG A 132 -5.40 26.09 -11.65
C ARG A 132 -4.02 25.46 -11.84
N ASN A 133 -3.03 26.28 -12.16
CA ASN A 133 -1.68 25.80 -12.42
C ASN A 133 -1.05 25.18 -11.16
N THR A 134 -1.20 25.82 -10.00
CA THR A 134 -0.74 25.26 -8.72
C THR A 134 -1.42 23.92 -8.39
N PHE A 135 -2.71 23.76 -8.68
CA PHE A 135 -3.40 22.48 -8.48
C PHE A 135 -2.88 21.38 -9.41
N GLY A 136 -2.59 21.73 -10.67
CA GLY A 136 -1.96 20.79 -11.61
C GLY A 136 -0.56 20.36 -11.16
N GLU A 137 0.24 21.29 -10.63
CA GLU A 137 1.57 20.98 -10.08
C GLU A 137 1.49 20.06 -8.86
N LEU A 138 0.52 20.27 -7.97
CA LEU A 138 0.31 19.45 -6.78
C LEU A 138 -0.11 18.00 -7.11
N ASP A 139 -0.78 17.79 -8.23
CA ASP A 139 -1.20 16.47 -8.69
C ASP A 139 -0.09 15.67 -9.36
N GLN A 140 0.81 16.38 -10.05
CA GLN A 140 1.89 15.77 -10.82
C GLN A 140 3.16 15.59 -10.01
N SER A 141 3.26 16.31 -8.88
CA SER A 141 4.44 16.30 -8.03
C SER A 141 4.26 15.36 -6.86
N VAL A 142 5.34 14.64 -6.54
CA VAL A 142 5.49 13.93 -5.26
C VAL A 142 6.17 14.82 -4.23
N ARG A 143 7.07 15.70 -4.69
CA ARG A 143 7.80 16.63 -3.82
C ARG A 143 6.99 17.90 -3.59
N PRO A 144 7.25 18.62 -2.48
CA PRO A 144 6.57 19.88 -2.21
C PRO A 144 6.75 20.88 -3.35
N VAL A 145 5.68 21.60 -3.68
CA VAL A 145 5.62 22.60 -4.76
C VAL A 145 5.82 24.00 -4.17
N ALA A 146 6.56 24.87 -4.86
CA ALA A 146 6.73 26.26 -4.47
C ALA A 146 5.75 27.16 -5.28
N PRO A 147 4.67 27.69 -4.69
CA PRO A 147 3.62 28.42 -5.42
C PRO A 147 4.01 29.88 -5.71
N LEU A 148 5.17 30.10 -6.36
CA LEU A 148 5.76 31.42 -6.60
C LEU A 148 4.86 32.31 -7.47
N HIS A 149 4.32 31.75 -8.56
CA HIS A 149 3.45 32.48 -9.47
C HIS A 149 2.15 32.91 -8.79
N PHE A 150 1.50 31.98 -8.07
CA PHE A 150 0.30 32.29 -7.30
C PHE A 150 0.55 33.37 -6.24
N LEU A 151 1.68 33.29 -5.53
CA LEU A 151 2.05 34.30 -4.53
C LEU A 151 2.24 35.69 -5.14
N GLN A 152 2.85 35.77 -6.33
CA GLN A 152 3.02 37.04 -7.05
C GLN A 152 1.67 37.65 -7.46
N VAL A 153 0.78 36.85 -8.05
CA VAL A 153 -0.55 37.30 -8.47
C VAL A 153 -1.39 37.71 -7.26
N ARG A 154 -1.34 36.94 -6.17
CA ARG A 154 -2.04 37.27 -4.92
C ARG A 154 -1.60 38.62 -4.34
N ARG A 155 -0.30 38.93 -4.36
CA ARG A 155 0.22 40.22 -3.88
C ARG A 155 -0.30 41.41 -4.67
N GLN A 156 -0.54 41.22 -5.98
CA GLN A 156 -1.14 42.26 -6.83
C GLN A 156 -2.65 42.42 -6.56
N PHE A 157 -3.36 41.31 -6.31
CA PHE A 157 -4.79 41.32 -6.04
C PHE A 157 -5.16 41.80 -4.63
N CYS A 158 -4.42 41.37 -3.62
CA CYS A 158 -4.65 41.71 -2.21
C CYS A 158 -3.34 42.18 -1.53
N PRO A 159 -2.93 43.44 -1.76
CA PRO A 159 -1.69 43.97 -1.20
C PRO A 159 -1.67 44.00 0.34
N HIS A 160 -2.83 44.14 0.97
CA HIS A 160 -3.00 44.21 2.44
C HIS A 160 -2.72 42.90 3.18
N ILE A 161 -2.77 41.75 2.49
CA ILE A 161 -2.48 40.42 3.08
C ILE A 161 -0.96 40.13 3.02
N SER A 162 -0.15 41.19 2.94
CA SER A 162 1.31 41.12 2.99
C SER A 162 1.71 41.62 4.37
N SER A 163 2.31 40.76 5.20
CA SER A 163 2.82 41.04 6.56
C SER A 163 1.83 40.79 7.71
N GLN A 164 1.70 39.52 8.11
CA GLN A 164 1.86 39.14 9.51
C GLN A 164 2.92 38.05 9.55
#